data_AF-A0A8W8HRD4-F1
#
_entry.id   AF-A0A8W8HRD4-F1
#
_cell.length_a   1.000
_cell.length_b   1.000
_cell.length_c   1.000
_cell.angle_alpha   90.00
_cell.angle_beta   90.00
_cell.angle_gamma   90.00
#
_symmetry.space_group_name_H-M   'P 1'
#
loop_
_entity.id
_entity.type
_entity.pdbx_description
1 polymer ?
#
loop_
_entity_poly.entity_id
_entity_poly.type
_entity_poly.pdbx_seq_one_letter_code
_entity_poly.pdbx_strand_id
1 'polypeptide(L)'
;MSSEKFESLDDDFTSILDSLRERIERKIPNYTGEERKTAVRHAERNMEEANIIKRGTASGFGGSESYGFERNDRVEASQRARLMEGTQILNRTTDSIARSHQISAETDQIGVETIDELGRQREVLERTRDRLVDTDTNLSRSRKILKTMAMRVMTNKMILIVVILIELAILGIVIWWKFFK
;
A
#
# COMPACT_ATOMS: atom_id res chain seq x y z
N MET A 1 2.47 46.07 -30.75
CA MET A 1 3.28 44.83 -30.58
C MET A 1 3.82 44.63 -29.17
N SER A 2 4.24 45.67 -28.41
CA SER A 2 4.73 45.47 -27.02
C SER A 2 3.64 45.14 -26.00
N SER A 3 2.39 45.56 -26.22
CA SER A 3 1.27 45.33 -25.27
C SER A 3 0.73 43.90 -25.34
N GLU A 4 0.52 43.35 -26.54
CA GLU A 4 -0.03 42.00 -26.74
C GLU A 4 0.88 40.91 -26.18
N LYS A 5 2.20 41.06 -26.33
CA LYS A 5 3.19 40.11 -25.77
C LYS A 5 3.27 40.19 -24.25
N PHE A 6 2.92 41.33 -23.67
CA PHE A 6 2.90 41.54 -22.22
C PHE A 6 1.63 40.97 -21.61
N GLU A 7 0.49 41.16 -22.28
CA GLU A 7 -0.81 40.58 -21.91
C GLU A 7 -0.76 39.05 -21.96
N SER A 8 -0.12 38.45 -22.99
CA SER A 8 0.07 37.01 -23.05
C SER A 8 0.97 36.44 -21.93
N LEU A 9 2.00 37.19 -21.52
CA LEU A 9 2.89 36.76 -20.43
C LEU A 9 2.19 36.79 -19.06
N ASP A 10 1.29 37.75 -18.86
CA ASP A 10 0.48 37.86 -17.65
C ASP A 10 -0.59 36.76 -17.59
N ASP A 11 -1.20 36.43 -18.72
CA ASP A 11 -2.15 35.31 -18.83
C ASP A 11 -1.47 33.96 -18.55
N ASP A 12 -0.28 33.73 -19.09
CA ASP A 12 0.53 32.54 -18.83
C ASP A 12 0.87 32.41 -17.34
N PHE A 13 1.34 33.50 -16.71
CA PHE A 13 1.66 33.51 -15.28
C PHE A 13 0.44 33.21 -14.40
N THR A 14 -0.72 33.77 -14.74
CA THR A 14 -1.97 33.56 -14.02
C THR A 14 -2.42 32.10 -14.13
N SER A 15 -2.33 31.51 -15.33
CA SER A 15 -2.65 30.10 -15.55
C SER A 15 -1.77 29.16 -14.71
N ILE A 16 -0.47 29.48 -14.57
CA ILE A 16 0.46 28.70 -13.76
C ILE A 16 0.09 28.81 -12.27
N LEU A 17 -0.24 30.01 -11.79
CA LEU A 17 -0.65 30.21 -10.39
C LEU A 17 -1.95 29.47 -10.04
N ASP A 18 -2.96 29.49 -10.93
CA ASP A 18 -4.21 28.76 -10.73
C ASP A 18 -3.96 27.24 -10.72
N SER A 19 -3.11 26.76 -11.62
CA SER A 19 -2.73 25.34 -11.65
C SER A 19 -1.97 24.91 -10.38
N LEU A 20 -1.08 25.76 -9.86
CA LEU A 20 -0.35 25.54 -8.60
C LEU A 20 -1.32 25.49 -7.42
N ARG A 21 -2.25 26.44 -7.37
CA ARG A 21 -3.26 26.53 -6.33
C ARG A 21 -4.15 25.29 -6.29
N GLU A 22 -4.72 24.88 -7.43
CA GLU A 22 -5.55 23.69 -7.51
C GLU A 22 -4.79 22.45 -7.01
N ARG A 23 -3.52 22.33 -7.42
CA ARG A 23 -2.70 21.18 -7.10
C ARG A 23 -2.33 21.11 -5.62
N ILE A 24 -2.09 22.24 -5.00
CA ILE A 24 -1.75 22.30 -3.56
C ILE A 24 -2.96 22.16 -2.68
N GLU A 25 -4.05 22.84 -3.02
CA GLU A 25 -5.24 22.84 -2.17
C GLU A 25 -6.02 21.52 -2.31
N ARG A 26 -6.00 20.88 -3.49
CA ARG A 26 -6.84 19.69 -3.76
C ARG A 26 -6.08 18.41 -4.03
N LYS A 27 -4.91 18.44 -4.69
CA LYS A 27 -4.27 17.21 -5.17
C LYS A 27 -3.26 16.65 -4.18
N ILE A 28 -2.26 17.45 -3.80
CA ILE A 28 -1.17 17.03 -2.90
C ILE A 28 -1.67 16.45 -1.56
N PRO A 29 -2.65 17.06 -0.87
CA PRO A 29 -3.14 16.52 0.40
C PRO A 29 -3.83 15.16 0.25
N ASN A 30 -4.49 14.93 -0.88
CA ASN A 30 -5.30 13.74 -1.15
C ASN A 30 -4.51 12.59 -1.78
N TYR A 31 -3.30 12.84 -2.29
CA TYR A 31 -2.43 11.79 -2.82
C TYR A 31 -1.50 11.23 -1.75
N THR A 32 -1.09 9.98 -1.93
CA THR A 32 -0.12 9.27 -1.08
C THR A 32 0.95 8.58 -1.93
N GLY A 33 2.06 8.18 -1.33
CA GLY A 33 3.13 7.44 -2.00
C GLY A 33 3.65 8.10 -3.29
N GLU A 34 3.68 7.32 -4.38
CA GLU A 34 4.19 7.76 -5.69
C GLU A 34 3.34 8.82 -6.39
N GLU A 35 2.02 8.81 -6.18
CA GLU A 35 1.13 9.85 -6.73
C GLU A 35 1.42 11.20 -6.09
N ARG A 36 1.65 11.22 -4.77
CA ARG A 36 2.06 12.43 -4.05
C ARG A 36 3.42 12.92 -4.53
N LYS A 37 4.43 12.04 -4.63
CA LYS A 37 5.75 12.42 -5.15
C LYS A 37 5.68 13.01 -6.56
N THR A 38 4.87 12.42 -7.43
CA THR A 38 4.68 12.92 -8.80
C THR A 38 3.99 14.28 -8.81
N ALA A 39 2.96 14.48 -7.98
CA ALA A 39 2.29 15.77 -7.85
C ALA A 39 3.22 16.86 -7.30
N VAL A 40 4.07 16.54 -6.32
CA VAL A 40 5.10 17.43 -5.77
C VAL A 40 6.14 17.81 -6.85
N ARG A 41 6.72 16.83 -7.55
CA ARG A 41 7.69 17.09 -8.66
C ARG A 41 7.14 17.99 -9.75
N HIS A 42 5.83 17.93 -9.99
CA HIS A 42 5.20 18.83 -10.94
C HIS A 42 4.93 20.22 -10.35
N ALA A 43 4.54 20.32 -9.08
CA ALA A 43 4.39 21.61 -8.41
C ALA A 43 5.75 22.36 -8.35
N GLU A 44 6.85 21.64 -8.10
CA GLU A 44 8.21 22.18 -8.16
C GLU A 44 8.56 22.71 -9.56
N ARG A 45 8.20 21.99 -10.63
CA ARG A 45 8.38 22.47 -12.01
C ARG A 45 7.59 23.74 -12.29
N ASN A 46 6.32 23.78 -11.92
CA ASN A 46 5.47 24.95 -12.09
C ASN A 46 6.00 26.16 -11.27
N MET A 47 6.58 25.94 -10.09
CA MET A 47 7.25 26.99 -9.31
C MET A 47 8.47 27.56 -10.03
N GLU A 48 9.29 26.69 -10.62
CA GLU A 48 10.48 27.10 -11.36
C GLU A 48 10.09 27.96 -12.57
N GLU A 49 9.07 27.54 -13.33
CA GLU A 49 8.52 28.31 -14.45
C GLU A 49 7.98 29.68 -13.99
N ALA A 50 7.20 29.73 -12.90
CA ALA A 50 6.71 30.98 -12.33
C ALA A 50 7.84 31.91 -11.87
N ASN A 51 8.92 31.36 -11.29
CA ASN A 51 10.10 32.13 -10.89
C ASN A 51 10.88 32.68 -12.10
N ILE A 52 10.99 31.91 -13.18
CA ILE A 52 11.62 32.35 -14.44
C ILE A 52 10.84 33.52 -15.04
N ILE A 53 9.51 33.43 -15.11
CA ILE A 53 8.65 34.51 -15.64
C ILE A 53 8.78 35.77 -14.79
N LYS A 54 8.74 35.65 -13.45
CA LYS A 54 8.94 36.77 -12.52
C LYS A 54 10.31 37.44 -12.67
N ARG A 55 11.36 36.68 -12.96
CA ARG A 55 12.71 37.21 -13.15
C ARG A 55 12.87 37.87 -14.53
N GLY A 56 12.27 37.28 -15.56
CA GLY A 56 12.24 37.82 -16.92
C GLY A 56 11.53 39.17 -17.00
N THR A 57 10.39 39.31 -16.32
CA THR A 57 9.67 40.59 -16.20
C THR A 57 10.48 41.63 -15.42
N ALA A 58 11.13 41.26 -14.32
CA ALA A 58 11.98 42.19 -13.56
C ALA A 58 13.23 42.68 -14.33
N SER A 59 13.81 41.84 -15.19
CA SER A 59 14.99 42.21 -16.00
C SER A 59 14.67 43.10 -17.21
N GLY A 60 13.42 43.16 -17.66
CA GLY A 60 12.98 44.01 -18.77
C GLY A 60 12.75 45.49 -18.41
N PHE A 61 12.78 45.85 -17.12
CA PHE A 61 12.49 47.20 -16.61
C PHE A 61 13.75 48.06 -16.35
N GLY A 62 14.94 47.57 -16.71
CA GLY A 62 16.22 48.24 -16.43
C GLY A 62 16.73 49.23 -17.48
N GLY A 63 15.94 49.59 -18.50
CA GLY A 63 16.42 50.38 -19.65
C GLY A 63 15.49 51.51 -20.10
N SER A 64 15.88 52.74 -19.76
CA SER A 64 15.65 54.01 -20.48
C SER A 64 14.28 54.70 -20.47
N GLU A 65 14.36 56.00 -20.13
CA GLU A 65 13.56 57.16 -20.58
C GLU A 65 12.21 57.53 -19.93
N SER A 66 12.31 58.54 -19.05
CA SER A 66 11.52 59.77 -18.98
C SER A 66 10.50 60.02 -20.12
N TYR A 67 9.20 60.05 -19.78
CA TYR A 67 8.14 61.01 -20.17
C TYR A 67 6.74 60.35 -20.06
N GLY A 68 5.84 60.93 -19.25
CA GLY A 68 4.40 60.61 -19.27
C GLY A 68 3.76 60.30 -17.91
N PHE A 69 3.61 61.32 -17.06
CA PHE A 69 2.85 61.26 -15.80
C PHE A 69 1.32 61.23 -16.08
N GLU A 70 0.56 60.59 -15.18
CA GLU A 70 -0.92 60.58 -15.02
C GLU A 70 -1.78 59.44 -15.62
N ARG A 71 -1.25 58.46 -16.38
CA ARG A 71 -2.04 57.26 -16.76
C ARG A 71 -1.56 55.93 -16.15
N ASN A 72 -0.40 55.93 -15.48
CA ASN A 72 0.30 54.70 -15.11
C ASN A 72 0.06 54.22 -13.66
N ASP A 73 -0.42 55.07 -12.75
CA ASP A 73 -0.57 54.72 -11.33
C ASP A 73 -1.57 53.56 -11.09
N ARG A 74 -2.64 53.48 -11.88
CA ARG A 74 -3.61 52.38 -11.79
C ARG A 74 -3.05 51.06 -12.29
N VAL A 75 -2.18 51.10 -13.29
CA VAL A 75 -1.56 49.91 -13.88
C VAL A 75 -0.44 49.39 -12.97
N GLU A 76 0.41 50.27 -12.45
CA GLU A 76 1.43 49.89 -11.46
C GLU A 76 0.82 49.36 -10.15
N ALA A 77 -0.26 49.98 -9.64
CA ALA A 77 -0.91 49.52 -8.41
C ALA A 77 -1.53 48.12 -8.56
N SER A 78 -2.16 47.85 -9.71
CA SER A 78 -2.74 46.54 -10.01
C SER A 78 -1.68 45.46 -10.27
N GLN A 79 -0.54 45.81 -10.88
CA GLN A 79 0.62 44.91 -11.03
C GLN A 79 1.27 44.57 -9.69
N ARG A 80 1.48 45.54 -8.81
CA ARG A 80 2.05 45.28 -7.46
C ARG A 80 1.16 44.37 -6.63
N ALA A 81 -0.16 44.59 -6.66
CA ALA A 81 -1.12 43.73 -5.96
C ALA A 81 -1.07 42.28 -6.44
N ARG A 82 -0.98 42.06 -7.76
CA ARG A 82 -0.89 40.72 -8.36
C ARG A 82 0.45 40.03 -8.11
N LEU A 83 1.57 40.76 -8.15
CA LEU A 83 2.90 40.22 -7.80
C LEU A 83 2.97 39.80 -6.32
N MET A 84 2.32 40.57 -5.44
CA MET A 84 2.17 40.20 -4.03
C MET A 84 1.33 38.92 -3.88
N GLU A 85 0.21 38.80 -4.57
CA GLU A 85 -0.63 37.60 -4.58
C GLU A 85 0.13 36.37 -5.09
N GLY A 86 0.80 36.47 -6.24
CA GLY A 86 1.63 35.39 -6.78
C GLY A 86 2.77 35.00 -5.84
N THR A 87 3.38 35.97 -5.15
CA THR A 87 4.41 35.70 -4.13
C THR A 87 3.84 34.99 -2.90
N GLN A 88 2.62 35.31 -2.47
CA GLN A 88 1.93 34.60 -1.39
C GLN A 88 1.60 33.15 -1.78
N ILE A 89 1.12 32.92 -3.00
CA ILE A 89 0.84 31.58 -3.53
C ILE A 89 2.12 30.76 -3.57
N LEU A 90 3.21 31.32 -4.13
CA LEU A 90 4.52 30.67 -4.17
C LEU A 90 5.04 30.32 -2.78
N ASN A 91 4.91 31.22 -1.80
CA ASN A 91 5.35 30.95 -0.43
C ASN A 91 4.56 29.79 0.21
N ARG A 92 3.22 29.82 0.11
CA ARG A 92 2.36 28.71 0.58
C ARG A 92 2.67 27.39 -0.15
N THR A 93 3.04 27.49 -1.42
CA THR A 93 3.44 26.35 -2.26
C THR A 93 4.72 25.72 -1.73
N THR A 94 5.74 26.53 -1.46
CA THR A 94 7.01 26.09 -0.84
C THR A 94 6.76 25.35 0.47
N ASP A 95 5.96 25.94 1.37
CA ASP A 95 5.65 25.33 2.67
C ASP A 95 4.91 24.00 2.52
N SER A 96 3.98 23.91 1.57
CA SER A 96 3.23 22.68 1.30
C SER A 96 4.11 21.58 0.72
N ILE A 97 5.03 21.93 -0.18
CA ILE A 97 6.01 21.00 -0.76
C ILE A 97 6.94 20.47 0.33
N ALA A 98 7.46 21.33 1.21
CA ALA A 98 8.32 20.92 2.33
C ALA A 98 7.62 19.91 3.25
N ARG A 99 6.36 20.18 3.63
CA ARG A 99 5.54 19.22 4.39
C ARG A 99 5.30 17.92 3.63
N SER A 100 5.08 18.00 2.33
CA SER A 100 4.82 16.83 1.49
C SER A 100 6.04 15.91 1.40
N HIS A 101 7.24 16.48 1.31
CA HIS A 101 8.49 15.72 1.36
C HIS A 101 8.66 14.98 2.68
N GLN A 102 8.41 15.64 3.80
CA GLN A 102 8.46 15.00 5.12
C GLN A 102 7.49 13.82 5.22
N ILE A 103 6.23 14.02 4.82
CA ILE A 103 5.21 12.97 4.87
C ILE A 103 5.54 11.83 3.90
N SER A 104 6.07 12.14 2.70
CA SER A 104 6.50 11.11 1.75
C SER A 104 7.67 10.28 2.30
N ALA A 105 8.63 10.90 3.00
CA ALA A 105 9.72 10.17 3.63
C ALA A 105 9.23 9.26 4.77
N GLU A 106 8.32 9.75 5.61
CA GLU A 106 7.67 8.95 6.66
C GLU A 106 6.88 7.78 6.07
N THR A 107 6.15 8.02 4.97
CA THR A 107 5.41 6.98 4.25
C THR A 107 6.34 5.92 3.67
N ASP A 108 7.48 6.32 3.10
CA ASP A 108 8.48 5.39 2.57
C ASP A 108 9.06 4.52 3.71
N GLN A 109 9.34 5.11 4.87
CA GLN A 109 9.83 4.38 6.04
C GLN A 109 8.81 3.35 6.55
N ILE A 110 7.54 3.75 6.70
CA ILE A 110 6.46 2.83 7.09
C ILE A 110 6.30 1.72 6.04
N GLY A 111 6.44 2.05 4.75
CA GLY A 111 6.40 1.09 3.67
C GLY A 111 7.49 0.03 3.79
N VAL A 112 8.73 0.43 4.11
CA VAL A 112 9.85 -0.49 4.34
C VAL A 112 9.58 -1.40 5.54
N GLU A 113 9.13 -0.84 6.66
CA GLU A 113 8.77 -1.63 7.85
C GLU A 113 7.64 -2.61 7.57
N THR A 114 6.63 -2.19 6.80
CA THR A 114 5.51 -3.05 6.40
C THR A 114 5.99 -4.22 5.53
N ILE A 115 6.92 -3.98 4.60
CA ILE A 115 7.48 -5.03 3.75
C ILE A 115 8.28 -6.05 4.58
N ASP A 116 9.07 -5.58 5.56
CA ASP A 116 9.81 -6.45 6.48
C ASP A 116 8.85 -7.33 7.30
N GLU A 117 7.81 -6.73 7.87
CA GLU A 117 6.78 -7.43 8.64
C GLU A 117 6.00 -8.45 7.78
N LEU A 118 5.66 -8.11 6.54
CA LEU A 118 5.05 -9.06 5.60
C LEU A 118 5.99 -10.23 5.28
N GLY A 119 7.30 -9.97 5.16
CA GLY A 119 8.32 -11.00 5.02
C GLY A 119 8.34 -11.96 6.21
N ARG A 120 8.31 -11.41 7.44
CA ARG A 120 8.24 -12.19 8.68
C ARG A 120 6.95 -13.01 8.79
N GLN A 121 5.81 -12.42 8.44
CA GLN A 121 4.51 -13.13 8.43
C GLN A 121 4.50 -14.28 7.43
N ARG A 122 5.09 -14.08 6.24
CA ARG A 122 5.26 -15.14 5.25
C ARG A 122 6.05 -16.32 5.84
N GLU A 123 7.15 -16.05 6.53
CA GLU A 123 7.96 -17.10 7.15
C GLU A 123 7.16 -17.89 8.20
N VAL A 124 6.34 -17.19 9.00
CA VAL A 124 5.44 -17.84 9.97
C VAL A 124 4.41 -18.74 9.27
N LEU A 125 3.83 -18.28 8.16
CA LEU A 125 2.89 -19.07 7.37
C LEU A 125 3.56 -20.30 6.75
N GLU A 126 4.77 -20.17 6.21
CA GLU A 126 5.55 -21.29 5.69
C GLU A 126 5.85 -22.32 6.79
N ARG A 127 6.35 -21.87 7.96
CA ARG A 127 6.58 -22.77 9.11
C ARG A 127 5.30 -23.44 9.61
N THR A 128 4.17 -22.72 9.60
CA THR A 128 2.87 -23.28 10.00
C THR A 128 2.39 -24.32 9.00
N ARG A 129 2.56 -24.06 7.70
CA ARG A 129 2.24 -25.00 6.63
C ARG A 129 3.05 -26.28 6.77
N ASP A 130 4.36 -26.19 7.01
CA ASP A 130 5.22 -27.37 7.19
C ASP A 130 4.77 -28.22 8.38
N ARG A 131 4.46 -27.58 9.53
CA ARG A 131 3.90 -28.26 10.70
C ARG A 131 2.57 -28.95 10.42
N LEU A 132 1.71 -28.35 9.60
CA LEU A 132 0.44 -28.96 9.20
C LEU A 132 0.66 -30.18 8.32
N VAL A 133 1.60 -30.12 7.37
CA VAL A 133 1.99 -31.28 6.55
C VAL A 133 2.54 -32.39 7.43
N ASP A 134 3.45 -32.08 8.36
CA ASP A 134 3.99 -33.06 9.30
C ASP A 134 2.88 -33.68 10.17
N THR A 135 1.92 -32.87 10.63
CA THR A 135 0.77 -33.35 11.41
C THR A 135 -0.11 -34.29 10.59
N ASP A 136 -0.38 -33.99 9.32
CA ASP A 136 -1.13 -34.87 8.42
C ASP A 136 -0.43 -36.22 8.23
N THR A 137 0.89 -36.21 8.01
CA THR A 137 1.65 -37.46 7.88
C THR A 137 1.61 -38.29 9.16
N ASN A 138 1.71 -37.65 10.33
CA ASN A 138 1.60 -38.31 11.64
C ASN A 138 0.20 -38.86 11.89
N LEU A 139 -0.85 -38.14 11.47
CA LEU A 139 -2.24 -38.59 11.57
C LEU A 139 -2.49 -39.81 10.66
N SER A 140 -1.93 -39.81 9.45
CA SER A 140 -1.96 -40.97 8.54
C SER A 140 -1.28 -42.20 9.14
N ARG A 141 -0.10 -42.04 9.76
CA ARG A 141 0.58 -43.11 10.51
C ARG A 141 -0.27 -43.61 11.69
N SER A 142 -0.83 -42.68 12.46
CA SER A 142 -1.68 -43.00 13.61
C SER A 142 -2.90 -43.81 13.19
N ARG A 143 -3.56 -43.44 12.09
CA ARG A 143 -4.67 -44.19 11.50
C ARG A 143 -4.28 -45.61 11.11
N LYS A 144 -3.08 -45.81 10.54
CA LYS A 144 -2.57 -47.14 10.18
C LYS A 144 -2.32 -48.02 11.42
N ILE A 145 -1.76 -47.43 12.48
CA ILE A 145 -1.54 -48.12 13.76
C ILE A 145 -2.87 -48.53 14.38
N LEU A 146 -3.83 -47.60 14.48
CA LEU A 146 -5.16 -47.86 15.01
C LEU A 146 -5.87 -48.97 14.23
N LYS A 147 -5.82 -48.95 12.89
CA LYS A 147 -6.37 -50.04 12.06
C LYS A 147 -5.72 -51.39 12.39
N THR A 148 -4.40 -51.42 12.59
CA THR A 148 -3.68 -52.65 12.93
C THR A 148 -4.08 -53.18 14.31
N MET A 149 -4.20 -52.31 15.31
CA MET A 149 -4.70 -52.68 16.64
C MET A 149 -6.13 -53.22 16.57
N ALA A 150 -7.02 -52.56 15.83
CA ALA A 150 -8.40 -53.00 15.64
C ALA A 150 -8.48 -54.40 14.98
N MET A 151 -7.69 -54.65 13.93
CA MET A 151 -7.64 -55.97 13.27
C MET A 151 -7.12 -57.07 14.20
N ARG A 152 -6.10 -56.79 15.03
CA ARG A 152 -5.60 -57.75 16.03
C ARG A 152 -6.67 -58.10 17.06
N VAL A 153 -7.38 -57.09 17.57
CA VAL A 153 -8.49 -57.30 18.51
C VAL A 153 -9.61 -58.13 17.88
N MET A 154 -9.98 -57.85 16.63
CA MET A 154 -10.99 -58.63 15.92
C MET A 154 -10.56 -60.09 15.76
N THR A 155 -9.29 -60.33 15.36
CA THR A 155 -8.74 -61.68 15.21
C THR A 155 -8.77 -62.43 16.55
N ASN A 156 -8.36 -61.79 17.64
CA ASN A 156 -8.42 -62.38 18.98
C ASN A 156 -9.85 -62.75 19.38
N LYS A 157 -10.83 -61.88 19.11
CA LYS A 157 -12.26 -62.17 19.35
C LYS A 157 -12.74 -63.37 18.53
N MET A 158 -12.35 -63.47 17.26
CA MET A 158 -12.73 -64.60 16.40
C MET A 158 -12.14 -65.92 16.92
N ILE A 159 -10.88 -65.94 17.34
CA ILE A 159 -10.23 -67.12 17.94
C ILE A 159 -11.00 -67.55 19.19
N LEU A 160 -11.37 -66.61 20.06
CA LEU A 160 -12.13 -66.90 21.29
C LEU A 160 -13.49 -67.54 20.99
N ILE A 161 -14.22 -67.06 19.97
CA ILE A 161 -15.50 -67.66 19.56
C ILE A 161 -15.29 -69.10 19.07
N VAL A 162 -14.24 -69.36 18.28
CA VAL A 162 -13.95 -70.71 17.76
C VAL A 162 -13.63 -71.69 18.89
N VAL A 163 -12.84 -71.29 19.88
CA VAL A 163 -12.53 -72.14 21.04
C VAL A 163 -13.79 -72.55 21.79
N ILE A 164 -14.68 -71.59 22.09
CA ILE A 164 -15.95 -71.87 22.78
C ILE A 164 -16.82 -72.86 21.98
N LEU A 165 -16.90 -72.71 20.66
CA LEU A 165 -17.67 -73.64 19.81
C LEU A 165 -17.11 -75.07 19.86
N ILE A 166 -15.78 -75.22 19.86
CA ILE A 166 -15.13 -76.52 19.96
C ILE A 166 -15.42 -77.17 21.31
N GLU A 167 -15.32 -76.43 22.41
CA GLU A 167 -15.64 -76.93 23.75
C GLU A 167 -17.08 -77.43 23.84
N LEU A 168 -18.04 -76.68 23.30
CA LEU A 168 -19.45 -77.09 23.26
C LEU A 168 -19.67 -78.35 22.43
N ALA A 169 -18.97 -78.50 21.29
CA ALA A 169 -19.08 -79.68 20.45
C ALA A 169 -18.57 -80.94 21.18
N ILE A 170 -17.43 -80.85 21.87
CA ILE A 170 -16.88 -81.96 22.67
C ILE A 170 -17.85 -82.34 23.79
N LEU A 171 -18.37 -81.36 24.54
CA LEU A 171 -19.37 -81.62 25.58
C LEU A 171 -20.62 -82.31 25.02
N GLY A 172 -21.12 -81.85 23.87
CA GLY A 172 -22.25 -82.47 23.18
C GLY A 172 -21.99 -83.93 22.80
N ILE A 173 -20.81 -84.22 22.24
CA ILE A 173 -20.39 -85.59 21.87
C ILE A 173 -20.29 -86.48 23.11
N VAL A 174 -19.68 -86.00 24.19
CA VAL A 174 -19.52 -86.77 25.44
C VAL A 174 -20.88 -87.08 26.07
N ILE A 175 -21.80 -86.12 26.11
CA ILE A 175 -23.16 -86.33 26.63
C ILE A 175 -23.91 -87.34 25.77
N TRP A 176 -23.82 -87.22 24.43
CA TRP A 176 -24.45 -88.16 23.51
C TRP A 176 -23.91 -89.57 23.70
N TRP A 177 -22.58 -89.72 23.78
CA TRP A 177 -21.95 -91.02 24.01
C TRP A 177 -22.35 -91.63 25.35
N LYS A 178 -22.45 -90.83 26.42
CA LYS A 178 -22.83 -91.31 27.75
C LYS A 178 -24.30 -91.68 27.89
N PHE A 179 -25.20 -91.01 27.17
CA PHE A 179 -26.65 -91.19 27.34
C PHE A 179 -27.23 -92.21 26.36
N PHE A 180 -26.67 -92.31 25.15
CA PHE A 180 -27.17 -93.21 24.10
C PHE A 180 -26.38 -94.52 23.94
N LYS A 181 -25.28 -94.70 24.67
CA LYS A 181 -24.53 -95.97 24.75
C LYS A 181 -24.40 -96.42 26.20
#